data_AF-A0A923YPM0-F1
#
_entry.id   AF-A0A923YPM0-F1
#
_cell.length_a   1.000
_cell.length_b   1.000
_cell.length_c   1.000
_cell.angle_alpha   90.00
_cell.angle_beta   90.00
_cell.angle_gamma   90.00
#
_symmetry.space_group_name_H-M   'P 1'
#
loop_
_entity.id
_entity.type
_entity.pdbx_description
1 polymer ?
#
loop_
_entity_poly.entity_id
_entity_poly.type
_entity_poly.pdbx_seq_one_letter_code
_entity_poly.pdbx_strand_id
1 'polypeptide(L)'
;MNMMNHVFAQQSPRISPRRVPLAGRAISLVPLFVFAALITQAWLRNGVLTWSVGIAYIVYDTALLVFTAWAILPLRHGPPAIVGTAEPRRPTLGVIVAAHNEARVLRQTIEALAGQADPPELILLADDGSSD
;
A
#
# COMPACT_ATOMS: atom_id res chain seq x y z
N MET A 1 15.41 -17.26 30.68
CA MET A 1 14.71 -17.21 29.37
C MET A 1 13.35 -17.88 29.56
N ASN A 2 12.23 -17.17 29.38
CA ASN A 2 10.89 -17.73 29.66
C ASN A 2 10.40 -18.62 28.49
N MET A 3 9.51 -19.57 28.78
CA MET A 3 8.94 -20.54 27.81
C MET A 3 8.44 -19.87 26.52
N MET A 4 7.77 -18.72 26.63
CA MET A 4 7.24 -17.95 25.49
C MET A 4 8.34 -17.48 24.52
N ASN A 5 9.54 -17.14 25.03
CA ASN A 5 10.65 -16.68 24.18
C ASN A 5 11.24 -17.84 23.36
N HIS A 6 11.24 -19.06 23.91
CA HIS A 6 11.67 -20.25 23.18
C HIS A 6 10.71 -20.62 22.05
N VAL A 7 9.40 -20.57 22.31
CA VAL A 7 8.37 -20.84 21.28
C VAL A 7 8.43 -19.79 20.17
N PHE A 8 8.57 -18.51 20.53
CA PHE A 8 8.72 -17.42 19.56
C PHE A 8 9.96 -17.62 18.66
N ALA A 9 11.11 -17.98 19.24
CA ALA A 9 12.35 -18.20 18.48
C ALA A 9 12.24 -19.41 17.53
N GLN A 10 11.53 -20.47 17.93
CA GLN A 10 11.35 -21.67 17.10
C GLN A 10 10.35 -21.48 15.96
N GLN A 11 9.28 -20.71 16.19
CA GLN A 11 8.19 -20.52 15.21
C GLN A 11 8.38 -19.28 14.33
N SER A 12 9.25 -18.34 14.72
CA SER A 12 9.49 -17.12 13.94
C SER A 12 10.24 -17.44 12.64
N PRO A 13 9.62 -17.26 11.45
CA PRO A 13 10.28 -17.54 10.17
C PRO A 13 11.48 -16.63 9.89
N ARG A 14 11.57 -15.49 10.61
CA ARG A 14 12.70 -14.55 10.52
C ARG A 14 13.94 -15.05 11.28
N ILE A 15 13.74 -15.77 12.38
CA ILE A 15 14.82 -16.24 13.28
C ILE A 15 15.20 -17.69 12.96
N SER A 16 14.21 -18.53 12.63
CA SER A 16 14.40 -19.91 12.21
C SER A 16 13.81 -20.11 10.80
N PRO A 17 14.54 -19.69 9.75
CA PRO A 17 14.06 -19.82 8.37
C PRO A 17 13.84 -21.28 8.01
N ARG A 18 12.66 -21.57 7.45
CA ARG A 18 12.28 -22.93 7.04
C ARG A 18 13.21 -23.40 5.93
N ARG A 19 13.81 -24.59 6.11
CA ARG A 19 14.66 -25.20 5.07
C ARG A 19 13.82 -25.46 3.83
N VAL A 20 14.14 -24.76 2.73
CA VAL A 20 13.47 -24.95 1.44
C VAL A 20 14.03 -26.20 0.77
N PRO A 21 13.20 -27.20 0.44
CA PRO A 21 13.67 -28.40 -0.24
C PRO A 21 14.23 -28.06 -1.62
N LEU A 22 15.17 -28.86 -2.12
CA LEU A 22 15.80 -28.65 -3.44
C LEU A 22 14.76 -28.59 -4.57
N ALA A 23 13.70 -29.40 -4.47
CA ALA A 23 12.57 -29.36 -5.41
C ALA A 23 11.87 -27.98 -5.41
N GLY A 24 11.69 -27.36 -4.25
CA GLY A 24 11.11 -26.02 -4.15
C GLY A 24 11.98 -24.96 -4.82
N ARG A 25 13.31 -25.06 -4.66
CA ARG A 25 14.26 -24.18 -5.37
C ARG A 25 14.21 -24.42 -6.88
N ALA A 26 14.11 -25.67 -7.32
CA ALA A 26 14.02 -26.02 -8.73
C ALA A 26 12.75 -25.44 -9.38
N ILE A 27 11.60 -25.49 -8.69
CA ILE A 27 10.33 -24.90 -9.19
C ILE A 27 10.46 -23.39 -9.43
N SER A 28 11.26 -22.67 -8.63
CA SER A 28 11.50 -21.24 -8.84
C SER A 28 12.57 -20.95 -9.90
N LEU A 29 13.68 -21.70 -9.88
CA LEU A 29 14.84 -21.41 -10.71
C LEU A 29 14.66 -21.90 -12.15
N VAL A 30 14.06 -23.07 -12.36
CA VAL A 30 13.94 -23.66 -13.70
C VAL A 30 13.12 -22.76 -14.64
N PRO A 31 11.92 -22.27 -14.28
CA PRO A 31 11.17 -21.36 -15.14
C PRO A 31 11.92 -20.07 -15.43
N LEU A 32 12.66 -19.53 -14.45
CA LEU A 32 13.48 -18.33 -14.63
C LEU A 32 14.57 -18.55 -15.68
N PHE A 33 15.30 -19.68 -15.61
CA PHE A 33 16.33 -20.02 -16.57
C PHE A 33 15.77 -20.33 -17.96
N VAL A 34 14.64 -21.06 -18.03
CA VAL A 34 13.95 -21.32 -19.30
C VAL A 34 13.49 -20.01 -19.95
N PHE A 35 12.90 -19.10 -19.17
CA PHE A 35 12.49 -17.79 -19.64
C PHE A 35 13.68 -16.98 -20.16
N ALA A 36 14.78 -16.92 -19.41
CA ALA A 36 15.99 -16.24 -19.86
C ALA A 36 16.53 -16.85 -21.17
N ALA A 37 16.58 -18.18 -21.29
CA ALA A 37 17.01 -18.87 -22.50
C ALA A 37 16.10 -18.57 -23.70
N LEU A 38 14.77 -18.55 -23.50
CA LEU A 38 13.81 -18.20 -24.54
C LEU A 38 13.93 -16.74 -24.97
N ILE A 39 14.17 -15.81 -24.04
CA ILE A 39 14.49 -14.41 -24.36
C ILE A 39 15.76 -14.36 -25.21
N THR A 40 16.86 -14.97 -24.74
CA THR A 40 18.12 -14.97 -25.49
C THR A 40 17.94 -15.56 -26.90
N GLN A 41 17.20 -16.66 -27.02
CA GLN A 41 16.88 -17.28 -28.30
C GLN A 41 16.07 -16.34 -29.20
N ALA A 42 15.05 -15.66 -28.66
CA ALA A 42 14.21 -14.75 -29.43
C ALA A 42 15.00 -13.52 -29.92
N TRP A 43 15.94 -13.02 -29.11
CA TRP A 43 16.86 -11.95 -29.48
C TRP A 43 17.85 -12.36 -30.57
N LEU A 44 18.45 -13.55 -30.46
CA LEU A 44 19.40 -14.07 -31.44
C LEU A 44 18.75 -14.37 -32.80
N ARG A 45 17.47 -14.75 -32.84
CA ARG A 45 16.78 -15.14 -34.08
C ARG A 45 16.16 -13.97 -34.84
N ASN A 46 15.55 -13.01 -34.14
CA ASN A 46 14.73 -11.97 -34.79
C ASN A 46 15.39 -10.58 -34.77
N GLY A 47 16.49 -10.41 -34.04
CA GLY A 47 17.18 -9.12 -33.90
C GLY A 47 16.42 -8.13 -33.01
N VAL A 48 17.15 -7.13 -32.51
CA VAL A 48 16.65 -6.15 -31.52
C VAL A 48 15.51 -5.27 -32.07
N LEU A 49 15.47 -5.07 -33.39
CA LEU A 49 14.51 -4.16 -34.04
C LEU A 49 13.07 -4.68 -34.02
N THR A 50 12.84 -6.00 -33.97
CA THR A 50 11.49 -6.58 -33.78
C THR A 50 10.89 -6.21 -32.42
N TRP A 51 11.74 -5.83 -31.46
CA TRP A 51 11.38 -5.41 -30.12
C TRP A 51 11.26 -3.89 -29.97
N SER A 52 11.38 -3.13 -31.07
CA SER A 52 11.37 -1.66 -31.06
C SER A 52 10.18 -1.06 -30.31
N VAL A 53 8.97 -1.59 -30.54
CA VAL A 53 7.76 -1.15 -29.83
C VAL A 53 7.88 -1.38 -28.32
N GLY A 54 8.32 -2.56 -27.89
CA GLY A 54 8.52 -2.88 -26.48
C GLY A 54 9.62 -2.04 -25.82
N ILE A 55 10.73 -1.82 -26.53
CA ILE A 55 11.81 -0.95 -26.08
C ILE A 55 11.32 0.50 -25.94
N ALA A 56 10.53 1.00 -26.90
CA ALA A 56 9.95 2.34 -26.81
C ALA A 56 9.05 2.49 -25.58
N TYR A 57 8.23 1.48 -25.25
CA TYR A 57 7.43 1.46 -24.03
C TYR A 57 8.29 1.48 -22.76
N ILE A 58 9.32 0.62 -22.69
CA ILE A 58 10.23 0.60 -21.53
C ILE A 58 10.93 1.95 -21.35
N VAL A 59 11.39 2.57 -22.44
CA VAL A 59 12.02 3.89 -22.41
C VAL A 59 11.03 4.96 -21.96
N TYR A 60 9.81 4.93 -22.50
CA TYR A 60 8.74 5.85 -22.12
C TYR A 60 8.39 5.75 -20.63
N ASP A 61 8.13 4.54 -20.13
CA ASP A 61 7.79 4.32 -18.72
C ASP A 61 8.95 4.69 -17.80
N THR A 62 10.19 4.37 -18.20
CA THR A 62 11.39 4.76 -17.42
C THR A 62 11.52 6.28 -17.37
N ALA A 63 11.29 6.97 -18.48
CA ALA A 63 11.29 8.44 -18.51
C ALA A 63 10.19 9.02 -17.62
N LEU A 64 8.99 8.42 -17.63
CA LEU A 64 7.88 8.82 -16.79
C LEU A 64 8.19 8.58 -15.30
N LEU A 65 8.78 7.44 -14.95
CA LEU A 65 9.22 7.14 -13.57
C LEU A 65 10.28 8.13 -13.09
N VAL A 66 11.28 8.45 -13.92
CA VAL A 66 12.32 9.45 -13.60
C VAL A 66 11.69 10.83 -13.43
N PHE A 67 10.80 11.22 -14.35
CA PHE A 67 10.07 12.48 -14.26
C PHE A 67 9.23 12.57 -12.98
N THR A 68 8.43 11.54 -12.68
CA THR A 68 7.62 11.50 -11.47
C THR A 68 8.49 11.55 -10.23
N ALA A 69 9.58 10.78 -10.17
CA ALA A 69 10.52 10.81 -9.07
C ALA A 69 11.07 12.23 -8.85
N TRP A 70 11.49 12.91 -9.91
CA TRP A 70 11.93 14.31 -9.83
C TRP A 70 10.83 15.28 -9.41
N ALA A 71 9.62 15.13 -9.94
CA ALA A 71 8.48 15.99 -9.59
C ALA A 71 8.09 15.88 -8.11
N ILE A 72 8.25 14.69 -7.51
CA ILE A 72 7.92 14.46 -6.09
C ILE A 72 9.11 14.62 -5.14
N LEU A 73 10.35 14.78 -5.65
CA LEU A 73 11.54 15.03 -4.82
C LEU A 73 11.34 16.17 -3.81
N PRO A 74 10.69 17.30 -4.12
CA PRO A 74 10.48 18.38 -3.15
C PRO A 74 9.67 17.95 -1.92
N LEU A 75 8.72 17.02 -2.09
CA LEU A 75 7.86 16.51 -1.01
C LEU A 75 8.64 15.73 0.08
N ARG A 76 9.89 15.32 -0.22
CA ARG A 76 10.72 14.58 0.73
C ARG A 76 11.09 15.37 1.99
N HIS A 77 11.05 16.71 1.93
CA HIS A 77 11.49 17.56 3.04
C HIS A 77 10.45 17.67 4.16
N GLY A 78 9.32 16.96 4.04
CA GLY A 78 8.19 17.12 4.95
C GLY A 78 7.58 18.52 4.86
N PRO A 79 6.38 18.73 5.40
CA PRO A 79 5.90 20.07 5.66
C PRO A 79 6.92 20.79 6.56
N PRO A 80 7.24 22.07 6.32
CA PRO A 80 8.00 22.84 7.30
C PRO A 80 7.30 22.70 8.65
N ALA A 81 8.07 22.42 9.70
CA ALA A 81 7.53 22.39 11.06
C ALA A 81 6.79 23.70 11.30
N ILE A 82 5.49 23.62 11.60
CA ILE A 82 4.70 24.79 11.99
C ILE A 82 5.27 25.23 13.34
N VAL A 83 6.20 26.19 13.33
CA VAL A 83 6.73 26.82 14.54
C VAL A 83 5.67 27.82 15.04
N GLY A 84 4.58 27.27 15.55
CA GLY A 84 3.56 28.03 16.26
C GLY A 84 3.86 27.99 17.75
N THR A 85 4.18 29.13 18.34
CA THR A 85 4.24 29.36 19.80
C THR A 85 2.85 29.43 20.45
N ALA A 86 1.79 29.19 19.68
CA ALA A 86 0.44 29.08 20.19
C ALA A 86 0.30 27.72 20.90
N GLU A 87 -0.32 27.71 22.09
CA GLU A 87 -0.79 26.47 22.69
C GLU A 87 -1.50 25.62 21.63
N PRO A 88 -1.35 24.28 21.65
CA PRO A 88 -1.96 23.41 20.67
C PRO A 88 -3.47 23.64 20.68
N ARG A 89 -3.96 24.50 19.78
CA ARG A 89 -5.38 24.73 19.61
C ARG A 89 -5.91 23.42 19.06
N ARG A 90 -6.75 22.76 19.86
CA ARG A 90 -7.42 21.52 19.51
C ARG A 90 -7.97 21.66 18.07
N PRO A 91 -7.60 20.74 17.15
CA PRO A 91 -8.14 20.78 15.80
C PRO A 91 -9.66 20.55 15.86
N THR A 92 -10.41 21.33 15.09
CA THR A 92 -11.85 21.08 14.91
C THR A 92 -12.03 19.82 14.05
N LEU A 93 -12.96 18.96 14.43
CA LEU A 93 -13.30 17.71 13.78
C LEU A 93 -14.75 17.74 13.27
N GLY A 94 -14.90 17.66 11.95
CA GLY A 94 -16.18 17.36 11.29
C GLY A 94 -16.18 15.93 10.76
N VAL A 95 -17.28 15.21 10.95
CA VAL A 95 -17.48 13.83 10.47
C VAL A 95 -18.60 13.82 9.44
N ILE A 96 -18.35 13.21 8.27
CA ILE A 96 -19.38 12.98 7.25
C ILE A 96 -19.71 11.48 7.26
N VAL A 97 -20.98 11.15 7.45
CA VAL A 97 -21.51 9.78 7.46
C VAL A 97 -22.33 9.60 6.20
N ALA A 98 -21.77 8.94 5.18
CA ALA A 98 -22.56 8.50 4.03
C ALA A 98 -23.47 7.33 4.45
N ALA A 99 -24.76 7.40 4.16
CA ALA A 99 -25.74 6.40 4.56
C ALA A 99 -26.65 6.03 3.38
N HIS A 100 -26.93 4.74 3.22
CA HIS A 100 -27.96 4.21 2.33
C HIS A 100 -28.57 2.95 2.97
N ASN A 101 -29.82 3.03 3.40
CA ASN A 101 -30.52 1.93 4.08
C ASN A 101 -29.82 1.39 5.34
N GLU A 102 -29.38 2.30 6.22
CA GLU A 102 -28.63 1.97 7.44
C GLU A 102 -29.44 2.21 8.73
N ALA A 103 -30.77 2.21 8.67
CA ALA A 103 -31.63 2.60 9.79
C ALA A 103 -31.33 1.81 11.08
N ARG A 104 -30.91 0.55 10.96
CA ARG A 104 -30.59 -0.34 12.09
C ARG A 104 -29.32 0.04 12.85
N VAL A 105 -28.34 0.66 12.19
CA VAL A 105 -27.00 0.92 12.77
C VAL A 105 -26.70 2.41 12.90
N LEU A 106 -27.40 3.27 12.15
CA LEU A 106 -27.14 4.69 12.08
C LEU A 106 -27.20 5.37 13.46
N ARG A 107 -28.18 4.99 14.29
CA ARG A 107 -28.29 5.47 15.67
C ARG A 107 -27.04 5.13 16.48
N GLN A 108 -26.63 3.86 16.46
CA GLN A 108 -25.46 3.41 17.22
C GLN A 108 -24.19 4.12 16.76
N THR A 109 -24.05 4.37 15.46
CA THR A 109 -22.93 5.11 14.88
C THR A 109 -22.89 6.55 15.40
N ILE A 110 -24.02 7.26 15.39
CA ILE A 110 -24.10 8.65 15.88
C ILE A 110 -23.82 8.71 17.37
N GLU A 111 -24.40 7.80 18.16
CA GLU A 111 -24.18 7.73 19.61
C GLU A 111 -22.71 7.44 19.95
N ALA A 112 -22.06 6.55 19.19
CA ALA A 112 -20.63 6.27 19.36
C ALA A 112 -19.74 7.46 19.01
N LEU A 113 -20.09 8.25 17.99
CA LEU A 113 -19.36 9.46 17.61
C LEU A 113 -19.54 10.60 18.63
N ALA A 114 -20.78 10.79 19.12
CA ALA A 114 -21.09 11.81 20.13
C ALA A 114 -20.56 11.44 21.53
N GLY A 115 -20.42 10.14 21.82
CA GLY A 115 -19.95 9.61 23.10
C GLY A 115 -18.43 9.55 23.26
N GLN A 116 -17.66 10.04 22.29
CA GLN A 116 -16.19 10.10 22.41
C GLN A 116 -15.79 11.08 23.51
N ALA A 117 -14.61 10.85 24.13
CA ALA A 117 -14.05 11.79 25.10
C ALA A 117 -13.82 13.20 24.51
N ASP A 118 -13.72 13.27 23.18
CA ASP A 118 -13.55 14.50 22.42
C ASP A 118 -14.43 14.49 21.16
N PRO A 119 -15.72 14.85 21.26
CA PRO A 119 -16.67 14.66 20.16
C PRO A 119 -16.46 15.67 19.01
N PRO A 120 -16.84 15.29 17.78
CA PRO A 120 -16.80 16.19 16.63
C PRO A 120 -17.76 17.37 16.80
N GLU A 121 -17.40 18.55 16.30
CA GLU A 121 -18.30 19.72 16.32
C GLU A 121 -19.44 19.59 15.29
N LEU A 122 -19.26 18.75 14.28
CA LEU A 122 -20.25 18.50 13.23
C LEU A 122 -20.29 17.03 12.85
N ILE A 123 -21.49 16.45 12.82
CA ILE A 123 -21.77 15.17 12.18
C ILE A 123 -22.75 15.44 11.04
N LEU A 124 -22.27 15.34 9.79
CA LEU A 124 -23.07 15.52 8.58
C LEU A 124 -23.49 14.15 8.04
N LEU A 125 -24.79 13.88 7.94
CA LEU A 125 -25.29 12.70 7.24
C LEU A 125 -25.47 13.01 5.76
N ALA A 126 -24.83 12.22 4.90
CA ALA A 126 -25.01 12.25 3.46
C ALA A 126 -25.86 11.03 3.04
N ASP A 127 -27.18 11.22 2.97
CA ASP A 127 -28.11 10.17 2.54
C ASP A 127 -28.06 10.00 1.01
N ASP A 128 -27.83 8.77 0.57
CA ASP A 128 -27.78 8.37 -0.85
C ASP A 128 -29.12 7.73 -1.28
N GLY A 129 -30.24 8.37 -0.92
CA GLY A 129 -31.58 7.94 -1.33
C GLY A 129 -32.10 6.69 -0.62
N SER A 130 -32.02 6.66 0.71
CA SER A 130 -32.56 5.56 1.52
C SER A 130 -34.08 5.38 1.38
N SER A 131 -34.54 4.18 1.68
CA SER A 131 -35.92 3.69 1.53
C SER A 131 -36.41 2.83 2.70
N ASP A 132 -35.58 2.66 3.73
CA ASP A 132 -35.79 1.80 4.90
C ASP A 132 -36.25 2.54 6.17
#